data_AF-A0A3M8EKZ0-F1
#
_entry.id   AF-A0A3M8EKZ0-F1
#
_cell.length_a   1.000
_cell.length_b   1.000
_cell.length_c   1.000
_cell.angle_alpha   90.00
_cell.angle_beta   90.00
_cell.angle_gamma   90.00
#
_symmetry.space_group_name_H-M   'P 1'
#
loop_
_entity.id
_entity.type
_entity.pdbx_description
1 polymer ?
#
loop_
_entity_poly.entity_id
_entity_poly.type
_entity_poly.pdbx_seq_one_letter_code
_entity_poly.pdbx_strand_id
1 'polypeptide(L)'
;MVRNIVLSVAVLCAAGTIQAQNLQLHFDPRNSLYGDNVAPVNYLTATFEMFKPDQWGSTFMFVDFDFNFDKRNPGLAYAEIAREFKIGDFPLLPHIEYNGGLGLARGTGDGFSIPSSYLGGLGYPFQLGSFFMSTYVAYKLNAFQKLSHDAQWTVTWNATLAGGKLSLAGFMDLWSEDKSFTEGADAAGKKIVFLSEPQFWYNLTSHFALGTEVELSYNFVNKFNESKFYAIPTIATKWNF
;
A
#
# COMPACT_ATOMS: atom_id res chain seq x y z
N MET A 1 26.67 -27.22 -0.74
CA MET A 1 25.63 -26.28 -0.29
C MET A 1 26.08 -24.82 -0.29
N VAL A 2 27.27 -24.45 0.19
CA VAL A 2 27.75 -23.05 0.22
C VAL A 2 27.86 -22.40 -1.18
N ARG A 3 28.26 -23.17 -2.20
CA ARG A 3 28.49 -22.67 -3.56
C ARG A 3 27.21 -22.23 -4.31
N ASN A 4 26.05 -22.74 -3.90
CA ASN A 4 24.76 -22.39 -4.52
C ASN A 4 24.16 -21.11 -3.90
N ILE A 5 24.47 -20.84 -2.62
CA ILE A 5 24.01 -19.63 -1.92
C ILE A 5 24.79 -18.40 -2.41
N VAL A 6 26.10 -18.55 -2.67
CA VAL A 6 26.94 -17.45 -3.17
C VAL A 6 26.50 -17.01 -4.56
N LEU A 7 26.05 -17.92 -5.44
CA LEU A 7 25.51 -17.56 -6.75
C LEU A 7 24.16 -16.84 -6.64
N SER A 8 23.28 -17.25 -5.72
CA SER A 8 22.01 -16.57 -5.47
C SER A 8 22.21 -15.15 -4.92
N VAL A 9 23.20 -14.94 -4.05
CA VAL A 9 23.56 -13.62 -3.51
C VAL A 9 24.24 -12.75 -4.58
N ALA A 10 25.07 -13.33 -5.45
CA ALA A 10 25.73 -12.59 -6.53
C ALA A 10 24.78 -12.14 -7.65
N VAL A 11 23.73 -12.93 -7.95
CA VAL A 11 22.67 -12.53 -8.91
C VAL A 11 21.79 -11.41 -8.32
N LEU A 12 21.59 -11.38 -7.00
CA LEU A 12 20.90 -10.29 -6.30
C LEU A 12 21.68 -8.96 -6.32
N CYS A 13 23.03 -9.00 -6.38
CA CYS A 13 23.85 -7.79 -6.44
C CYS A 13 24.04 -7.20 -7.85
N ALA A 14 23.55 -7.87 -8.90
CA ALA A 14 23.67 -7.40 -10.30
C ALA A 14 22.43 -6.64 -10.80
N ALA A 15 21.51 -6.23 -9.90
CA ALA A 15 20.40 -5.34 -10.24
C ALA A 15 20.95 -3.92 -10.48
N GLY A 16 21.24 -3.62 -11.74
CA GLY A 16 21.83 -2.36 -12.19
C GLY A 16 21.09 -1.13 -11.67
N THR A 17 21.86 -0.05 -11.46
CA THR A 17 21.45 1.36 -11.29
C THR A 17 19.94 1.56 -11.30
N ILE A 18 19.33 1.40 -10.13
CA ILE A 18 17.88 1.19 -10.01
C ILE A 18 17.18 2.54 -9.95
N GLN A 19 16.46 2.91 -11.01
CA GLN A 19 15.77 4.20 -11.18
C GLN A 19 14.23 4.10 -11.05
N ALA A 20 13.72 3.08 -10.36
CA ALA A 20 12.29 2.74 -10.33
C ALA A 20 11.69 2.65 -8.91
N GLN A 21 12.51 2.93 -7.90
CA GLN A 21 12.16 2.78 -6.50
C GLN A 21 12.37 4.09 -5.75
N ASN A 22 11.65 4.24 -4.66
CA ASN A 22 11.77 5.39 -3.79
C ASN A 22 11.65 4.96 -2.33
N LEU A 23 12.20 5.80 -1.45
CA LEU A 23 12.04 5.70 -0.01
C LEU A 23 11.31 6.95 0.47
N GLN A 24 10.22 6.75 1.19
CA GLN A 24 9.40 7.81 1.76
C GLN A 24 9.47 7.73 3.28
N LEU A 25 9.43 8.88 3.94
CA LEU A 25 9.33 8.97 5.39
C LEU A 25 8.22 9.96 5.74
N HIS A 26 7.18 9.47 6.39
CA HIS A 26 5.95 10.18 6.70
C HIS A 26 5.87 10.39 8.20
N PHE A 27 5.62 11.62 8.64
CA PHE A 27 5.13 11.89 9.98
C PHE A 27 3.61 11.85 9.98
N ASP A 28 3.06 10.93 10.76
CA ASP A 28 1.65 10.70 10.91
C ASP A 28 1.13 11.28 12.25
N PRO A 29 0.33 12.36 12.21
CA PRO A 29 -0.20 13.03 13.38
C PRO A 29 -1.57 12.47 13.83
N ARG A 30 -1.99 11.26 13.43
CA ARG A 30 -3.34 10.75 13.66
C ARG A 30 -3.79 10.72 15.12
N ASN A 31 -2.88 10.49 16.08
CA ASN A 31 -3.22 10.59 17.51
C ASN A 31 -3.55 12.03 17.91
N SER A 32 -2.79 13.02 17.44
CA SER A 32 -3.12 14.42 17.72
C SER A 32 -4.41 14.87 17.03
N LEU A 33 -4.74 14.32 15.87
CA LEU A 33 -5.95 14.68 15.11
C LEU A 33 -7.21 14.00 15.66
N TYR A 34 -7.12 12.74 16.08
CA TYR A 34 -8.28 11.89 16.39
C TYR A 34 -8.27 11.26 17.79
N GLY A 35 -7.19 11.43 18.55
CA GLY A 35 -7.05 10.96 19.93
C GLY A 35 -6.68 9.48 20.06
N ASP A 36 -6.57 9.04 21.30
CA ASP A 36 -6.10 7.69 21.68
C ASP A 36 -7.01 6.56 21.18
N ASN A 37 -8.27 6.87 20.84
CA ASN A 37 -9.22 5.91 20.29
C ASN A 37 -8.85 5.45 18.86
N VAL A 38 -8.02 6.21 18.14
CA VAL A 38 -7.60 5.89 16.77
C VAL A 38 -6.16 5.39 16.71
N ALA A 39 -5.26 6.07 17.43
CA ALA A 39 -3.90 5.61 17.61
C ALA A 39 -3.38 6.08 18.96
N PRO A 40 -2.56 5.31 19.66
CA PRO A 40 -2.04 5.70 20.99
C PRO A 40 -0.94 6.77 20.93
N VAL A 41 -0.34 7.00 19.76
CA VAL A 41 0.76 7.96 19.55
C VAL A 41 0.76 8.45 18.11
N ASN A 42 1.35 9.63 17.87
CA ASN A 42 1.85 9.99 16.55
C ASN A 42 3.12 9.18 16.26
N TYR A 43 3.37 8.87 15.00
CA TYR A 43 4.50 8.04 14.61
C TYR A 43 5.08 8.43 13.24
N LEU A 44 6.21 7.83 12.92
CA LEU A 44 6.78 7.86 11.58
C LEU A 44 6.40 6.58 10.85
N THR A 45 6.20 6.66 9.54
CA THR A 45 6.10 5.51 8.65
C THR A 45 7.17 5.64 7.58
N ALA A 46 7.97 4.59 7.40
CA ALA A 46 8.92 4.50 6.30
C ALA A 46 8.38 3.55 5.24
N THR A 47 8.26 4.04 4.00
CA THR A 47 7.72 3.29 2.87
C THR A 47 8.81 3.08 1.84
N PHE A 48 9.10 1.83 1.52
CA PHE A 48 9.88 1.50 0.33
C PHE A 48 8.92 1.08 -0.77
N GLU A 49 8.91 1.81 -1.88
CA GLU A 49 7.99 1.59 -3.00
C GLU A 49 8.79 1.37 -4.29
N MET A 50 8.29 0.48 -5.15
CA MET A 50 8.82 0.26 -6.49
C MET A 50 7.68 0.03 -7.49
N PHE A 51 7.74 0.75 -8.60
CA PHE A 51 6.95 0.45 -9.80
C PHE A 51 7.90 0.19 -10.97
N LYS A 52 7.86 -1.02 -11.52
CA LYS A 52 8.78 -1.46 -12.56
C LYS A 52 8.04 -2.10 -13.74
N PRO A 53 7.92 -1.40 -14.88
CA PRO A 53 7.49 -2.03 -16.12
C PRO A 53 8.61 -2.89 -16.73
N ASP A 54 8.20 -3.92 -17.47
CA ASP A 54 9.08 -4.75 -18.30
C ASP A 54 8.34 -5.23 -19.57
N GLN A 55 9.00 -6.05 -20.38
CA GLN A 55 8.45 -6.52 -21.66
C GLN A 55 7.20 -7.41 -21.53
N TRP A 56 6.92 -7.94 -20.33
CA TRP A 56 5.81 -8.83 -20.04
C TRP A 56 4.73 -8.18 -19.15
N GLY A 57 4.82 -6.88 -18.85
CA GLY A 57 3.85 -6.16 -18.02
C GLY A 57 4.51 -5.22 -17.01
N SER A 58 4.03 -5.22 -15.77
CA SER A 58 4.49 -4.31 -14.72
C SER A 58 4.38 -4.95 -13.34
N THR A 59 5.38 -4.69 -12.50
CA THR A 59 5.37 -5.05 -11.09
C THR A 59 5.27 -3.80 -10.24
N PHE A 60 4.33 -3.79 -9.31
CA PHE A 60 4.26 -2.84 -8.22
C PHE A 60 4.55 -3.56 -6.91
N MET A 61 5.25 -2.89 -6.00
CA MET A 61 5.37 -3.37 -4.63
C MET A 61 5.63 -2.20 -3.69
N PHE A 62 5.20 -2.36 -2.45
CA PHE A 62 5.68 -1.53 -1.36
C PHE A 62 5.80 -2.34 -0.06
N VAL A 63 6.56 -1.78 0.87
CA VAL A 63 6.55 -2.18 2.27
C VAL A 63 6.58 -0.95 3.16
N ASP A 64 5.66 -0.91 4.11
CA ASP A 64 5.59 0.11 5.16
C ASP A 64 6.15 -0.43 6.47
N PHE A 65 6.86 0.44 7.17
CA PHE A 65 7.31 0.23 8.54
C PHE A 65 6.80 1.36 9.43
N ASP A 66 5.83 1.06 10.29
CA ASP A 66 5.33 2.03 11.26
C ASP A 66 6.18 1.99 12.53
N PHE A 67 6.76 3.13 12.90
CA PHE A 67 7.50 3.32 14.14
C PHE A 67 6.57 3.66 15.31
N ASN A 68 5.48 2.90 15.43
CA ASN A 68 4.40 3.09 16.39
C ASN A 68 4.56 2.25 17.68
N PHE A 69 5.62 1.44 17.80
CA PHE A 69 5.92 0.66 19.00
C PHE A 69 6.67 1.47 20.07
N ASP A 70 6.95 0.84 21.21
CA ASP A 70 7.63 1.50 22.33
C ASP A 70 8.99 2.04 21.93
N LYS A 71 9.28 3.26 22.40
CA LYS A 71 10.50 4.02 22.08
C LYS A 71 10.70 4.27 20.57
N ARG A 72 9.60 4.34 19.79
CA ARG A 72 9.63 4.54 18.33
C ARG A 72 10.35 3.39 17.58
N ASN A 73 10.31 2.19 18.14
CA ASN A 73 10.70 0.99 17.38
C ASN A 73 9.63 0.66 16.33
N PRO A 74 9.98 -0.09 15.27
CA PRO A 74 9.00 -0.66 14.36
C PRO A 74 7.98 -1.51 15.12
N GLY A 75 6.70 -1.23 14.91
CA GLY A 75 5.58 -1.97 15.49
C GLY A 75 4.67 -2.63 14.47
N LEU A 76 4.80 -2.26 13.19
CA LEU A 76 4.05 -2.87 12.11
C LEU A 76 4.93 -2.90 10.85
N ALA A 77 4.83 -4.00 10.12
CA ALA A 77 5.33 -4.11 8.77
C ALA A 77 4.21 -4.67 7.87
N TYR A 78 3.87 -3.96 6.80
CA TYR A 78 2.86 -4.36 5.83
C TYR A 78 3.45 -4.27 4.44
N ALA A 79 3.13 -5.24 3.58
CA ALA A 79 3.65 -5.30 2.23
C ALA A 79 2.57 -5.68 1.23
N GLU A 80 2.72 -5.12 0.03
CA GLU A 80 1.96 -5.46 -1.16
C GLU A 80 2.94 -5.82 -2.28
N ILE A 81 2.58 -6.84 -3.06
CA ILE A 81 3.24 -7.18 -4.32
C ILE A 81 2.16 -7.45 -5.35
N ALA A 82 2.13 -6.63 -6.39
CA ALA A 82 1.18 -6.71 -7.49
C ALA A 82 1.91 -6.92 -8.83
N ARG A 83 1.30 -7.71 -9.71
CA ARG A 83 1.81 -7.98 -11.06
C ARG A 83 0.66 -7.94 -12.06
N GLU A 84 0.84 -7.08 -13.06
CA GLU A 84 0.04 -7.10 -14.28
C GLU A 84 0.83 -7.76 -15.41
N PHE A 85 0.14 -8.52 -16.26
CA PHE A 85 0.74 -9.22 -17.39
C PHE A 85 0.25 -8.66 -18.72
N LYS A 86 1.18 -8.39 -19.64
CA LYS A 86 0.87 -8.02 -21.02
C LYS A 86 0.82 -9.27 -21.90
N ILE A 87 -0.34 -9.54 -22.52
CA ILE A 87 -0.53 -10.68 -23.42
C ILE A 87 -0.81 -10.16 -24.83
N GLY A 88 0.24 -10.02 -25.64
CA GLY A 88 0.13 -9.50 -27.00
C GLY A 88 -0.59 -8.15 -27.05
N ASP A 89 -1.64 -8.09 -27.86
CA ASP A 89 -2.51 -6.92 -28.04
C ASP A 89 -3.83 -7.02 -27.24
N PHE A 90 -3.94 -7.98 -26.31
CA PHE A 90 -5.13 -8.09 -25.47
C PHE A 90 -5.28 -6.80 -24.63
N PRO A 91 -6.46 -6.14 -24.66
CA PRO A 91 -6.60 -4.79 -24.09
C PRO A 91 -6.61 -4.77 -22.55
N LEU A 92 -6.86 -5.90 -21.90
CA LEU A 92 -6.86 -6.03 -20.44
C LEU A 92 -5.59 -6.76 -19.99
N LEU A 93 -5.10 -6.41 -18.80
CA LEU A 93 -3.91 -7.04 -18.21
C LEU A 93 -4.35 -7.99 -17.10
N PRO A 94 -4.08 -9.31 -17.18
CA PRO A 94 -4.25 -10.17 -16.02
C PRO A 94 -3.49 -9.63 -14.82
N HIS A 95 -4.18 -9.52 -13.69
CA HIS A 95 -3.68 -8.96 -12.44
C HIS A 95 -3.61 -10.04 -11.38
N ILE A 96 -2.50 -10.10 -10.65
CA ILE A 96 -2.37 -10.86 -9.42
C ILE A 96 -1.73 -9.99 -8.34
N GLU A 97 -2.16 -10.17 -7.10
CA GLU A 97 -1.65 -9.38 -5.98
C GLU A 97 -1.68 -10.16 -4.68
N TYR A 98 -0.69 -9.89 -3.84
CA TYR A 98 -0.60 -10.36 -2.47
C TYR A 98 -0.44 -9.16 -1.55
N ASN A 99 -1.26 -9.13 -0.49
CA ASN A 99 -1.11 -8.20 0.61
C ASN A 99 -1.02 -8.95 1.93
N GLY A 100 -0.21 -8.46 2.86
CA GLY A 100 -0.13 -9.02 4.18
C GLY A 100 0.93 -8.35 5.04
N GLY A 101 1.01 -8.75 6.30
CA GLY A 101 1.94 -8.12 7.21
C GLY A 101 1.92 -8.73 8.61
N LEU A 102 2.57 -8.02 9.51
CA LEU A 102 2.71 -8.38 10.91
C LEU A 102 2.78 -7.12 11.76
N GLY A 103 2.36 -7.25 13.01
CA GLY A 103 2.47 -6.17 13.98
C GLY A 103 2.73 -6.67 15.39
N LEU A 104 2.97 -5.70 16.28
CA LEU A 104 3.20 -5.89 17.70
C LEU A 104 2.14 -5.12 18.49
N ALA A 105 1.55 -5.76 19.49
CA ALA A 105 0.63 -5.09 20.39
C ALA A 105 1.41 -4.16 21.32
N ARG A 106 1.26 -2.84 21.12
CA ARG A 106 2.00 -1.81 21.88
C ARG A 106 1.84 -2.00 23.38
N GLY A 107 2.94 -1.91 24.12
CA GLY A 107 2.96 -2.10 25.57
C GLY A 107 2.87 -3.56 26.00
N THR A 108 2.80 -4.51 25.07
CA THR A 108 2.90 -5.95 25.32
C THR A 108 4.08 -6.53 24.55
N GLY A 109 4.43 -7.79 24.82
CA GLY A 109 5.43 -8.55 24.06
C GLY A 109 4.84 -9.35 22.91
N ASP A 110 3.55 -9.19 22.62
CA ASP A 110 2.80 -10.08 21.74
C ASP A 110 2.82 -9.59 20.29
N GLY A 111 3.06 -10.53 19.37
CA GLY A 111 2.95 -10.29 17.94
C GLY A 111 1.64 -10.80 17.37
N PHE A 112 1.21 -10.21 16.26
CA PHE A 112 0.06 -10.67 15.49
C PHE A 112 0.36 -10.62 13.99
N SER A 113 -0.28 -11.53 13.24
CA SER A 113 -0.27 -11.47 11.78
C SER A 113 -1.42 -10.60 11.30
N ILE A 114 -1.16 -9.76 10.31
CA ILE A 114 -2.21 -9.11 9.52
C ILE A 114 -2.67 -10.16 8.51
N PRO A 115 -3.97 -10.54 8.49
CA PRO A 115 -4.46 -11.56 7.58
C PRO A 115 -4.13 -11.22 6.12
N SER A 116 -3.56 -12.19 5.42
CA SER A 116 -3.20 -12.02 4.01
C SER A 116 -4.45 -11.85 3.14
N SER A 117 -4.32 -11.08 2.06
CA SER A 117 -5.27 -11.13 0.95
C SER A 117 -4.58 -11.51 -0.36
N TYR A 118 -5.29 -12.30 -1.17
CA TYR A 118 -4.84 -12.74 -2.48
C TYR A 118 -5.84 -12.27 -3.52
N LEU A 119 -5.38 -11.53 -4.52
CA LEU A 119 -6.24 -10.99 -5.56
C LEU A 119 -5.89 -11.56 -6.93
N GLY A 120 -6.93 -11.76 -7.74
CA GLY A 120 -6.83 -12.14 -9.14
C GLY A 120 -7.88 -11.40 -9.95
N GLY A 121 -7.47 -10.72 -11.02
CA GLY A 121 -8.34 -9.81 -11.74
C GLY A 121 -7.86 -9.42 -13.13
N LEU A 122 -8.46 -8.36 -13.65
CA LEU A 122 -8.11 -7.76 -14.93
C LEU A 122 -7.97 -6.25 -14.74
N GLY A 123 -6.81 -5.74 -15.15
CA GLY A 123 -6.45 -4.33 -15.17
C GLY A 123 -6.56 -3.71 -16.55
N TYR A 124 -6.63 -2.38 -16.58
CA TYR A 124 -6.67 -1.56 -17.78
C TYR A 124 -5.87 -0.28 -17.55
N PRO A 125 -4.66 -0.16 -18.10
CA PRO A 125 -3.91 1.09 -18.07
C PRO A 125 -4.44 2.06 -19.12
N PHE A 126 -4.53 3.33 -18.75
CA PHE A 126 -4.96 4.40 -19.66
C PHE A 126 -4.30 5.72 -19.30
N GLN A 127 -4.37 6.68 -20.22
CA GLN A 127 -3.84 8.01 -20.00
C GLN A 127 -4.99 9.02 -19.94
N LEU A 128 -4.99 9.87 -18.91
CA LEU A 128 -5.95 10.96 -18.74
C LEU A 128 -5.19 12.29 -18.67
N GLY A 129 -5.00 12.92 -19.82
CA GLY A 129 -4.17 14.13 -19.92
C GLY A 129 -2.72 13.85 -19.50
N SER A 130 -2.26 14.53 -18.45
CA SER A 130 -0.92 14.35 -17.88
C SER A 130 -0.81 13.18 -16.89
N PHE A 131 -1.92 12.50 -16.59
CA PHE A 131 -1.94 11.37 -15.66
C PHE A 131 -1.82 10.05 -16.40
N PHE A 132 -0.88 9.21 -15.95
CA PHE A 132 -0.86 7.79 -16.22
C PHE A 132 -1.70 7.10 -15.15
N MET A 133 -2.73 6.38 -15.58
CA MET A 133 -3.71 5.73 -14.72
C MET A 133 -3.70 4.23 -14.98
N SER A 134 -4.05 3.44 -13.98
CA SER A 134 -4.52 2.07 -14.18
C SER A 134 -5.76 1.83 -13.34
N THR A 135 -6.64 0.96 -13.78
CA THR A 135 -7.75 0.47 -12.96
C THR A 135 -7.91 -1.02 -13.13
N TYR A 136 -8.20 -1.73 -12.04
CA TYR A 136 -8.50 -3.16 -12.11
C TYR A 136 -9.73 -3.51 -11.29
N VAL A 137 -10.40 -4.57 -11.70
CA VAL A 137 -11.39 -5.27 -10.87
C VAL A 137 -10.86 -6.67 -10.61
N ALA A 138 -10.83 -7.06 -9.34
CA ALA A 138 -10.29 -8.33 -8.92
C ALA A 138 -11.23 -9.04 -7.93
N TYR A 139 -11.22 -10.36 -8.01
CA TYR A 139 -11.65 -11.19 -6.91
C TYR A 139 -10.58 -11.11 -5.81
N LYS A 140 -10.99 -10.85 -4.57
CA LYS A 140 -10.13 -10.77 -3.38
C LYS A 140 -10.50 -11.89 -2.42
N LEU A 141 -9.54 -12.74 -2.10
CA LEU A 141 -9.65 -13.73 -1.04
C LEU A 141 -8.94 -13.20 0.19
N ASN A 142 -9.71 -12.81 1.21
CA ASN A 142 -9.17 -12.47 2.51
C ASN A 142 -9.04 -13.72 3.38
N ALA A 143 -7.81 -14.02 3.81
CA ALA A 143 -7.46 -15.18 4.65
C ALA A 143 -7.72 -14.92 6.14
N PHE A 144 -8.91 -14.40 6.48
CA PHE A 144 -9.36 -14.26 7.86
C PHE A 144 -9.61 -15.65 8.48
N GLN A 145 -9.90 -15.69 9.80
CA GLN A 145 -10.27 -16.93 10.50
C GLN A 145 -11.41 -17.67 9.79
N LYS A 146 -12.39 -16.91 9.30
CA LYS A 146 -13.38 -17.38 8.32
C LYS A 146 -13.07 -16.70 6.99
N LEU A 147 -12.74 -17.48 5.97
CA LEU A 147 -12.40 -16.96 4.64
C LEU A 147 -13.49 -16.01 4.14
N SER A 148 -13.08 -14.84 3.64
CA SER A 148 -13.98 -13.88 3.02
C SER A 148 -13.67 -13.78 1.54
N HIS A 149 -14.71 -14.00 0.73
CA HIS A 149 -14.69 -13.95 -0.72
C HIS A 149 -15.27 -12.62 -1.19
N ASP A 150 -14.46 -11.79 -1.83
CA ASP A 150 -14.76 -10.38 -2.04
C ASP A 150 -14.45 -9.91 -3.46
N ALA A 151 -14.96 -8.74 -3.80
CA ALA A 151 -14.57 -8.00 -4.99
C ALA A 151 -13.84 -6.73 -4.57
N GLN A 152 -12.76 -6.39 -5.27
CA GLN A 152 -12.04 -5.13 -5.14
C GLN A 152 -12.01 -4.40 -6.48
N TRP A 153 -12.29 -3.11 -6.43
CA TRP A 153 -12.03 -2.17 -7.52
C TRP A 153 -10.93 -1.22 -7.08
N THR A 154 -9.89 -1.12 -7.91
CA THR A 154 -8.74 -0.26 -7.65
C THR A 154 -8.52 0.70 -8.81
N VAL A 155 -8.09 1.91 -8.49
CA VAL A 155 -7.60 2.93 -9.42
C VAL A 155 -6.26 3.43 -8.91
N THR A 156 -5.23 3.45 -9.75
CA THR A 156 -3.93 4.06 -9.44
C THR A 156 -3.65 5.20 -10.40
N TRP A 157 -2.88 6.19 -9.95
CA TRP A 157 -2.47 7.31 -10.79
C TRP A 157 -1.09 7.80 -10.46
N ASN A 158 -0.42 8.34 -11.48
CA ASN A 158 0.76 9.15 -11.32
C ASN A 158 0.82 10.25 -12.39
N ALA A 159 1.37 11.41 -12.03
CA ALA A 159 1.63 12.50 -12.94
C ALA A 159 2.86 13.29 -12.50
N THR A 160 3.60 13.80 -13.47
CA THR A 160 4.66 14.79 -13.24
C THR A 160 4.30 16.07 -14.00
N LEU A 161 4.18 17.16 -13.26
CA LEU A 161 3.65 18.44 -13.69
C LEU A 161 4.68 19.56 -13.49
N ALA A 162 4.36 20.76 -13.98
CA ALA A 162 5.15 21.98 -13.77
C ALA A 162 6.64 21.80 -14.09
N GLY A 163 6.96 21.15 -15.21
CA GLY A 163 8.34 20.92 -15.64
C GLY A 163 9.14 20.02 -14.69
N GLY A 164 8.47 19.11 -13.97
CA GLY A 164 9.12 18.20 -13.02
C GLY A 164 9.13 18.70 -11.58
N LYS A 165 8.56 19.87 -11.29
CA LYS A 165 8.52 20.43 -9.92
C LYS A 165 7.42 19.86 -9.04
N LEU A 166 6.37 19.29 -9.63
CA LEU A 166 5.25 18.71 -8.89
C LEU A 166 5.03 17.28 -9.36
N SER A 167 5.04 16.32 -8.43
CA SER A 167 4.64 14.94 -8.68
C SER A 167 3.38 14.62 -7.89
N LEU A 168 2.39 14.05 -8.57
CA LEU A 168 1.15 13.57 -7.98
C LEU A 168 1.10 12.06 -8.15
N ALA A 169 0.71 11.33 -7.12
CA ALA A 169 0.56 9.88 -7.16
C ALA A 169 -0.55 9.44 -6.21
N GLY A 170 -0.87 8.15 -6.20
CA GLY A 170 -1.77 7.56 -5.23
C GLY A 170 -2.65 6.47 -5.83
N PHE A 171 -3.50 5.93 -4.97
CA PHE A 171 -4.47 4.91 -5.33
C PHE A 171 -5.82 5.15 -4.64
N MET A 172 -6.83 4.44 -5.12
CA MET A 172 -8.13 4.29 -4.48
C MET A 172 -8.56 2.84 -4.59
N ASP A 173 -8.87 2.23 -3.46
CA ASP A 173 -9.41 0.89 -3.32
C ASP A 173 -10.82 0.94 -2.74
N LEU A 174 -11.70 0.15 -3.33
CA LEU A 174 -13.04 -0.11 -2.82
C LEU A 174 -13.28 -1.61 -2.85
N TRP A 175 -13.46 -2.23 -1.68
CA TRP A 175 -13.70 -3.66 -1.58
C TRP A 175 -14.83 -4.02 -0.61
N SER A 176 -15.40 -5.21 -0.79
CA SER A 176 -16.24 -5.83 0.22
C SER A 176 -15.42 -6.63 1.22
N GLU A 177 -15.89 -6.81 2.45
CA GLU A 177 -15.36 -7.85 3.35
C GLU A 177 -16.48 -8.40 4.25
N ASP A 178 -16.32 -9.65 4.71
CA ASP A 178 -17.27 -10.26 5.66
C ASP A 178 -17.31 -9.49 6.98
N LYS A 179 -18.53 -9.15 7.41
CA LYS A 179 -18.75 -8.52 8.72
C LYS A 179 -18.22 -9.36 9.87
N SER A 180 -18.18 -10.69 9.71
CA SER A 180 -17.67 -11.60 10.73
C SER A 180 -16.22 -11.34 11.15
N PHE A 181 -15.44 -10.64 10.31
CA PHE A 181 -14.08 -10.24 10.64
C PHE A 181 -14.03 -9.15 11.72
N THR A 182 -14.94 -8.19 11.71
CA THR A 182 -14.93 -7.04 12.65
C THR A 182 -16.08 -7.01 13.65
N GLU A 183 -17.20 -7.68 13.34
CA GLU A 183 -18.43 -7.67 14.16
C GLU A 183 -18.65 -8.99 14.91
N GLY A 184 -17.71 -9.94 14.82
CA GLY A 184 -17.76 -11.24 15.51
C GLY A 184 -18.27 -12.40 14.64
N ALA A 185 -17.97 -13.64 15.03
CA ALA A 185 -18.13 -14.83 14.19
C ALA A 185 -19.57 -15.08 13.67
N ASP A 186 -20.58 -14.64 14.43
CA ASP A 186 -21.99 -14.81 14.09
C ASP A 186 -22.55 -13.71 13.17
N ALA A 187 -21.78 -12.64 12.93
CA ALA A 187 -22.21 -11.56 12.05
C ALA A 187 -22.28 -12.04 10.59
N ALA A 188 -23.41 -11.76 9.95
CA ALA A 188 -23.69 -12.15 8.57
C ALA A 188 -23.66 -10.95 7.61
N GLY A 189 -23.27 -11.21 6.37
CA GLY A 189 -23.26 -10.22 5.30
C GLY A 189 -21.90 -9.54 5.11
N LYS A 190 -21.88 -8.62 4.14
CA LYS A 190 -20.70 -7.86 3.73
C LYS A 190 -20.78 -6.43 4.24
N LYS A 191 -19.62 -5.81 4.41
CA LYS A 191 -19.47 -4.35 4.49
C LYS A 191 -18.53 -3.89 3.39
N ILE A 192 -18.64 -2.61 3.03
CA ILE A 192 -17.76 -1.97 2.07
C ILE A 192 -16.66 -1.25 2.84
N VAL A 193 -15.44 -1.35 2.34
CA VAL A 193 -14.27 -0.64 2.84
C VAL A 193 -13.72 0.21 1.69
N PHE A 194 -13.34 1.43 2.04
CA PHE A 194 -12.74 2.38 1.13
C PHE A 194 -11.40 2.82 1.71
N LEU A 195 -10.37 2.87 0.87
CA LEU A 195 -9.05 3.41 1.19
C LEU A 195 -8.52 4.17 -0.02
N SER A 196 -7.94 5.34 0.21
CA SER A 196 -7.25 6.08 -0.82
C SER A 196 -6.16 6.93 -0.19
N GLU A 197 -4.99 6.93 -0.80
CA GLU A 197 -3.82 7.68 -0.33
C GLU A 197 -3.26 8.55 -1.45
N PRO A 198 -3.96 9.65 -1.83
CA PRO A 198 -3.39 10.64 -2.73
C PRO A 198 -2.13 11.27 -2.13
N GLN A 199 -1.07 11.28 -2.93
CA GLN A 199 0.22 11.87 -2.60
C GLN A 199 0.51 13.11 -3.45
N PHE A 200 1.09 14.12 -2.81
CA PHE A 200 1.49 15.40 -3.40
C PHE A 200 2.93 15.71 -3.05
N TRP A 201 3.79 15.87 -4.06
CA TRP A 201 5.23 16.03 -3.88
C TRP A 201 5.75 17.27 -4.60
N TYR A 202 6.44 18.14 -3.86
CA TYR A 202 7.25 19.21 -4.42
C TYR A 202 8.71 18.76 -4.56
N ASN A 203 9.18 18.67 -5.81
CA ASN A 203 10.50 18.15 -6.14
C ASN A 203 11.55 19.27 -6.04
N LEU A 204 12.35 19.21 -4.97
CA LEU A 204 13.45 20.14 -4.74
C LEU A 204 14.61 19.84 -5.69
N THR A 205 14.89 18.56 -5.89
CA THR A 205 15.87 18.04 -6.86
C THR A 205 15.25 16.89 -7.65
N SER A 206 16.02 16.27 -8.55
CA SER A 206 15.60 15.03 -9.22
C SER A 206 15.43 13.85 -8.26
N HIS A 207 16.08 13.90 -7.09
CA HIS A 207 16.08 12.81 -6.10
C HIS A 207 15.24 13.13 -4.87
N PHE A 208 15.22 14.38 -4.43
CA PHE A 208 14.64 14.75 -3.14
C PHE A 208 13.37 15.58 -3.31
N ALA A 209 12.31 15.16 -2.62
CA ALA A 209 11.02 15.84 -2.58
C ALA A 209 10.50 15.99 -1.14
N LEU A 210 9.74 17.06 -0.93
CA LEU A 210 8.92 17.26 0.27
C LEU A 210 7.45 17.16 -0.13
N GLY A 211 6.61 16.62 0.74
CA GLY A 211 5.23 16.38 0.36
C GLY A 211 4.33 15.96 1.49
N THR A 212 3.20 15.41 1.08
CA THR A 212 2.17 14.88 1.94
C THR A 212 1.49 13.72 1.23
N GLU A 213 1.04 12.76 2.02
CA GLU A 213 0.01 11.80 1.65
C GLU A 213 -1.18 12.02 2.56
N VAL A 214 -2.39 11.90 2.02
CA VAL A 214 -3.61 12.01 2.81
C VAL A 214 -4.34 10.68 2.80
N GLU A 215 -4.32 9.95 3.91
CA GLU A 215 -5.07 8.70 4.05
C GLU A 215 -6.57 9.04 4.20
N LEU A 216 -7.34 8.75 3.16
CA LEU A 216 -8.79 8.86 3.12
C LEU A 216 -9.37 7.46 3.28
N SER A 217 -10.13 7.22 4.34
CA SER A 217 -10.58 5.86 4.62
C SER A 217 -11.97 5.78 5.23
N TYR A 218 -12.70 4.69 4.94
CA TYR A 218 -14.00 4.39 5.52
C TYR A 218 -14.07 2.89 5.84
N ASN A 219 -14.42 2.54 7.08
CA ASN A 219 -14.41 1.17 7.62
C ASN A 219 -13.03 0.47 7.61
N PHE A 220 -11.94 1.26 7.55
CA PHE A 220 -10.57 0.77 7.53
C PHE A 220 -9.79 1.16 8.78
N VAL A 221 -9.65 2.47 9.02
CA VAL A 221 -9.12 2.99 10.29
C VAL A 221 -10.09 2.69 11.41
N ASN A 222 -9.55 2.22 12.53
CA ASN A 222 -10.31 1.91 13.73
C ASN A 222 -11.48 0.93 13.48
N LYS A 223 -11.35 0.04 12.49
CA LYS A 223 -12.43 -0.80 11.93
C LYS A 223 -13.14 -1.74 12.92
N PHE A 224 -12.55 -2.00 14.09
CA PHE A 224 -13.14 -2.84 15.13
C PHE A 224 -14.00 -2.05 16.12
N ASN A 225 -13.90 -0.72 16.12
CA ASN A 225 -14.57 0.14 17.09
C ASN A 225 -15.74 0.93 16.46
N GLU A 226 -15.57 1.43 15.23
CA GLU A 226 -16.63 2.19 14.56
C GLU A 226 -16.52 2.19 13.03
N SER A 227 -17.65 2.45 12.37
CA SER A 227 -17.74 2.70 10.94
C SER A 227 -17.74 4.21 10.68
N LYS A 228 -16.58 4.77 10.33
CA LYS A 228 -16.40 6.22 10.18
C LYS A 228 -15.42 6.56 9.07
N PHE A 229 -15.59 7.76 8.50
CA PHE A 229 -14.66 8.33 7.53
C PHE A 229 -13.52 9.08 8.22
N TYR A 230 -12.29 8.84 7.76
CA TYR A 230 -11.07 9.49 8.22
C TYR A 230 -10.34 10.17 7.06
N ALA A 231 -9.68 11.29 7.37
CA ALA A 231 -8.81 12.01 6.46
C ALA A 231 -7.54 12.41 7.23
N ILE A 232 -6.48 11.62 7.11
CA ILE A 232 -5.26 11.75 7.91
C ILE A 232 -4.12 12.23 6.99
N PRO A 233 -3.81 13.54 6.98
CA PRO A 233 -2.66 14.04 6.25
C PRO A 233 -1.34 13.75 6.99
N THR A 234 -0.32 13.40 6.23
CA THR A 234 1.06 13.25 6.71
C THR A 234 1.92 14.43 6.28
N ILE A 235 3.07 14.62 6.94
CA ILE A 235 4.15 15.48 6.42
C ILE A 235 5.29 14.55 6.05
N ALA A 236 5.73 14.59 4.79
CA ALA A 236 6.58 13.55 4.25
C ALA A 236 7.79 14.09 3.48
N THR A 237 8.83 13.26 3.43
CA THR A 237 9.99 13.43 2.55
C THR A 237 10.14 12.19 1.69
N LYS A 238 10.61 12.35 0.45
CA LYS A 238 10.84 11.25 -0.48
C LYS A 238 12.21 11.35 -1.13
N TRP A 239 12.86 10.20 -1.27
CA TRP A 239 14.09 10.00 -2.01
C TRP A 239 13.88 9.03 -3.18
N ASN A 240 14.04 9.50 -4.41
CA ASN A 240 14.04 8.69 -5.63
C ASN A 240 15.47 8.26 -5.97
N PHE A 241 15.68 6.97 -6.24
CA PHE A 241 16.99 6.41 -6.60
C PHE A 241 17.32 6.54 -8.09
#